data_AF-A0A2S6CU97-F1
#
_entry.id   AF-A0A2S6CU97-F1
#
_cell.length_a   1.000
_cell.length_b   1.000
_cell.length_c   1.000
_cell.angle_alpha   90.00
_cell.angle_beta   90.00
_cell.angle_gamma   90.00
#
_symmetry.space_group_name_H-M   'P 1'
#
loop_
_entity.id
_entity.type
_entity.pdbx_description
1 polymer ?
#
loop_
_entity_poly.entity_id
_entity_poly.type
_entity_poly.pdbx_seq_one_letter_code
_entity_poly.pdbx_strand_id
1 'polypeptide(L)'
;MSYHDSVLLQKISISIYQSIIAIQQQQPELLIAKYRTINWQIAANKSALITKFITILSQTQTWDELLQKLQLSLKAILVAGAFDSKIILDLIASIDQLNPENQQLNTSHSPLRQSSAMAVLLLDAENLQLNSHTEKFLTTTCTYPLQVKIAFANWSNRGKLDIELHERGYDLIHVPAGRDNADGKMIAVGSSIHERYPHVQEVFVCSSDKVMTNLCNTLQQNGILVYHVTQQGENMKIFNTATSATINYSLKPLPEIPTIEQFIMQVKSLIKLQQKQTANYWIRLSLLSKQFKNKYQLTISQIIAHHFPGQKAKDVFMNYPSDFVVHQIDEKSELYVTLFEHHLEKSESVENDSQLATTPQLSSINSAADLEKVIRNILLEANSTDNHKSVDISILGSKFYQQYHKSITEQIKELHIGGSFVKFIRSCKSLQIQQVGNRWEVSMKSSEL
;
A
#
# COMPACT_ATOMS: atom_id res chain seq x y z
N MET A 1 -15.12 -41.05 -2.65
CA MET A 1 -14.10 -40.25 -3.36
C MET A 1 -13.05 -39.88 -2.34
N SER A 2 -11.76 -40.01 -2.67
CA SER A 2 -10.68 -39.69 -1.73
C SER A 2 -10.63 -38.18 -1.49
N TYR A 3 -10.54 -37.73 -0.23
CA TYR A 3 -10.32 -36.32 0.16
C TYR A 3 -8.98 -35.76 -0.37
N HIS A 4 -8.22 -36.56 -1.12
CA HIS A 4 -7.06 -36.17 -1.92
C HIS A 4 -7.42 -35.71 -3.33
N ASP A 5 -8.67 -35.31 -3.60
CA ASP A 5 -8.97 -34.62 -4.87
C ASP A 5 -8.11 -33.36 -4.94
N SER A 6 -7.11 -33.39 -5.83
CA SER A 6 -6.14 -32.32 -6.00
C SER A 6 -6.83 -31.01 -6.35
N VAL A 7 -8.00 -31.07 -7.00
CA VAL A 7 -8.81 -29.91 -7.36
C VAL A 7 -9.44 -29.26 -6.12
N LEU A 8 -9.96 -30.07 -5.19
CA LEU A 8 -10.54 -29.60 -3.93
C LEU A 8 -9.47 -28.94 -3.04
N LEU A 9 -8.33 -29.61 -2.87
CA LEU A 9 -7.21 -29.08 -2.08
C LEU A 9 -6.63 -27.81 -2.69
N GLN A 10 -6.62 -27.71 -4.02
CA GLN A 10 -6.20 -26.50 -4.72
C GLN A 10 -7.19 -25.35 -4.52
N LYS A 11 -8.51 -25.60 -4.58
CA LYS A 11 -9.54 -24.59 -4.27
C LYS A 11 -9.39 -24.05 -2.85
N ILE A 12 -9.30 -24.95 -1.86
CA ILE A 12 -9.10 -24.58 -0.45
C ILE A 12 -7.83 -23.74 -0.28
N SER A 13 -6.72 -24.16 -0.90
CA SER A 13 -5.44 -23.46 -0.79
C SER A 13 -5.44 -22.08 -1.46
N ILE A 14 -6.20 -21.91 -2.56
CA ILE A 14 -6.39 -20.60 -3.21
C ILE A 14 -7.22 -19.67 -2.32
N SER A 15 -8.31 -20.16 -1.73
CA SER A 15 -9.14 -19.37 -0.80
C SER A 15 -8.33 -18.89 0.40
N ILE A 16 -7.49 -19.76 0.98
CA ILE A 16 -6.58 -19.39 2.08
C ILE A 16 -5.62 -18.28 1.65
N TYR A 17 -5.01 -18.40 0.47
CA TYR A 17 -4.10 -17.40 -0.07
C TYR A 17 -4.80 -16.04 -0.28
N GLN A 18 -6.01 -16.05 -0.83
CA GLN A 18 -6.81 -14.83 -1.02
C GLN A 18 -7.15 -14.16 0.31
N SER A 19 -7.54 -14.93 1.33
CA SER A 19 -7.78 -14.41 2.67
C SER A 19 -6.51 -13.85 3.31
N ILE A 20 -5.34 -14.47 3.11
CA ILE A 20 -4.06 -13.93 3.61
C ILE A 20 -3.73 -12.59 2.94
N ILE A 21 -3.99 -12.44 1.63
CA ILE A 21 -3.85 -11.14 0.95
C ILE A 21 -4.83 -10.12 1.52
N ALA A 22 -6.10 -10.48 1.69
CA ALA A 22 -7.11 -9.59 2.22
C ALA A 22 -6.74 -9.12 3.63
N ILE A 23 -6.22 -10.01 4.48
CA ILE A 23 -5.70 -9.68 5.80
C ILE A 23 -4.50 -8.74 5.68
N GLN A 24 -3.53 -9.03 4.82
CA GLN A 24 -2.37 -8.15 4.65
C GLN A 24 -2.75 -6.73 4.19
N GLN A 25 -3.79 -6.60 3.37
CA GLN A 25 -4.26 -5.31 2.84
C GLN A 25 -5.16 -4.54 3.83
N GLN A 26 -6.02 -5.24 4.57
CA GLN A 26 -7.06 -4.62 5.39
C GLN A 26 -6.71 -4.58 6.87
N GLN A 27 -6.12 -5.65 7.41
CA GLN A 27 -5.87 -5.85 8.84
C GLN A 27 -4.55 -6.63 9.07
N PRO A 28 -3.39 -6.09 8.68
CA PRO A 28 -2.11 -6.79 8.72
C PRO A 28 -1.70 -7.25 10.12
N GLU A 29 -2.23 -6.61 11.17
CA GLU A 29 -2.06 -7.00 12.57
C GLU A 29 -2.54 -8.43 12.88
N LEU A 30 -3.46 -8.97 12.07
CA LEU A 30 -3.96 -10.33 12.24
C LEU A 30 -2.98 -11.42 11.76
N LEU A 31 -1.97 -11.06 10.97
CA LEU A 31 -0.85 -11.94 10.63
C LEU A 31 0.20 -11.92 11.74
N ILE A 32 0.89 -13.03 11.96
CA ILE A 32 2.09 -13.08 12.81
C ILE A 32 3.20 -12.27 12.15
N ALA A 33 4.03 -11.59 12.95
CA ALA A 33 5.04 -10.62 12.49
C ALA A 33 5.90 -11.10 11.31
N LYS A 34 6.36 -12.37 11.33
CA LYS A 34 7.19 -12.95 10.27
C LYS A 34 6.50 -13.07 8.90
N TYR A 35 5.16 -13.11 8.87
CA TYR A 35 4.37 -13.24 7.65
C TYR A 35 3.82 -11.90 7.14
N ARG A 36 3.94 -10.83 7.92
CA ARG A 36 3.56 -9.46 7.50
C ARG A 36 4.50 -8.90 6.44
N THR A 37 5.77 -9.29 6.50
CA THR A 37 6.86 -8.81 5.63
C THR A 37 6.95 -9.55 4.30
N ILE A 38 6.23 -10.67 4.14
CA ILE A 38 6.23 -11.45 2.91
C ILE A 38 5.35 -10.75 1.87
N ASN A 39 5.90 -10.45 0.71
CA ASN A 39 5.10 -9.97 -0.41
C ASN A 39 4.35 -11.14 -1.05
N TRP A 40 3.10 -11.35 -0.62
CA TRP A 40 2.26 -12.45 -1.11
C TRP A 40 1.83 -12.28 -2.57
N GLN A 41 1.93 -11.08 -3.15
CA GLN A 41 1.58 -10.83 -4.55
C GLN A 41 2.60 -11.41 -5.55
N ILE A 42 3.80 -11.78 -5.09
CA ILE A 42 4.82 -12.41 -5.94
C ILE A 42 4.40 -13.85 -6.25
N ALA A 43 4.43 -14.21 -7.54
CA ALA A 43 4.03 -15.54 -8.02
C ALA A 43 4.76 -16.70 -7.33
N ALA A 44 6.05 -16.53 -7.00
CA ALA A 44 6.83 -17.52 -6.25
C ALA A 44 6.27 -17.77 -4.84
N ASN A 45 5.92 -16.71 -4.10
CA ASN A 45 5.36 -16.81 -2.75
C ASN A 45 3.94 -17.40 -2.77
N LYS A 46 3.12 -17.01 -3.76
CA LYS A 46 1.82 -17.64 -4.03
C LYS A 46 1.95 -19.14 -4.24
N SER A 47 2.83 -19.55 -5.16
CA SER A 47 3.04 -20.96 -5.48
C SER A 47 3.57 -21.75 -4.27
N ALA A 48 4.53 -21.18 -3.53
CA ALA A 48 5.08 -21.80 -2.33
C ALA A 48 4.02 -22.00 -1.24
N LEU A 49 3.16 -21.01 -1.01
CA LEU A 49 2.10 -21.09 -0.01
C LEU A 49 1.04 -22.13 -0.40
N ILE A 50 0.56 -22.07 -1.65
CA ILE A 50 -0.43 -23.02 -2.17
C ILE A 50 0.11 -24.45 -2.08
N THR A 51 1.35 -24.68 -2.54
CA THR A 51 1.99 -26.00 -2.48
C THR A 51 2.13 -26.49 -1.04
N LYS A 52 2.50 -25.61 -0.11
CA LYS A 52 2.61 -25.94 1.32
C LYS A 52 1.27 -26.37 1.91
N PHE A 53 0.19 -25.65 1.65
CA PHE A 53 -1.14 -26.01 2.14
C PHE A 53 -1.66 -27.29 1.49
N ILE A 54 -1.49 -27.47 0.18
CA ILE A 54 -1.83 -28.74 -0.50
C ILE A 54 -1.10 -29.90 0.16
N THR A 55 0.20 -29.77 0.41
CA THR A 55 1.03 -30.83 1.03
C THR A 55 0.61 -31.15 2.45
N ILE A 56 0.21 -30.14 3.23
CA ILE A 56 -0.23 -30.35 4.62
C ILE A 56 -1.62 -30.98 4.67
N LEU A 57 -2.54 -30.52 3.82
CA LEU A 57 -3.94 -30.98 3.80
C LEU A 57 -4.10 -32.34 3.11
N SER A 58 -3.23 -32.69 2.16
CA SER A 58 -3.23 -34.01 1.53
C SER A 58 -2.87 -35.16 2.47
N GLN A 59 -2.42 -34.87 3.70
CA GLN A 59 -2.13 -35.89 4.71
C GLN A 59 -3.36 -36.30 5.53
N THR A 60 -4.53 -35.73 5.26
CA THR A 60 -5.75 -35.95 6.06
C THR A 60 -6.68 -36.96 5.40
N GLN A 61 -7.36 -37.78 6.20
CA GLN A 61 -8.24 -38.84 5.70
C GLN A 61 -9.72 -38.50 5.81
N THR A 62 -10.08 -37.59 6.71
CA THR A 62 -11.48 -37.14 6.93
C THR A 62 -11.59 -35.62 6.83
N TRP A 63 -12.81 -35.11 6.60
CA TRP A 63 -13.07 -33.68 6.54
C TRP A 63 -12.79 -32.97 7.87
N ASP A 64 -13.15 -33.61 9.00
CA ASP A 64 -12.84 -33.07 10.33
C ASP A 64 -11.34 -32.98 10.59
N GLU A 65 -10.56 -33.99 10.17
CA GLU A 65 -9.09 -33.93 10.24
C GLU A 65 -8.53 -32.81 9.37
N LEU A 66 -9.10 -32.60 8.17
CA LEU A 66 -8.73 -31.52 7.27
C LEU A 66 -8.95 -30.16 7.92
N LEU A 67 -10.13 -29.92 8.50
CA LEU A 67 -10.46 -28.68 9.19
C LEU A 67 -9.57 -28.44 10.42
N GLN A 68 -9.32 -29.47 11.23
CA GLN A 68 -8.42 -29.34 12.38
C GLN A 68 -6.99 -29.01 11.94
N LYS A 69 -6.48 -29.69 10.92
CA LYS A 69 -5.12 -29.46 10.40
C LYS A 69 -5.00 -28.11 9.71
N LEU A 70 -6.06 -27.66 9.04
CA LEU A 70 -6.17 -26.31 8.50
C LEU A 70 -6.12 -25.27 9.62
N GLN A 71 -6.94 -25.40 10.66
CA GLN A 71 -6.94 -24.47 11.78
C GLN A 71 -5.57 -24.40 12.47
N LEU A 72 -4.90 -25.53 12.68
CA LEU A 72 -3.53 -25.58 13.22
C LEU A 72 -2.53 -24.86 12.31
N SER A 73 -2.65 -25.06 10.99
CA SER A 73 -1.78 -24.41 10.00
C SER A 73 -2.02 -22.90 9.92
N LEU A 74 -3.28 -22.47 10.05
CA LEU A 74 -3.66 -21.06 10.11
C LEU A 74 -3.17 -20.42 11.40
N LYS A 75 -3.23 -21.09 12.55
CA LYS A 75 -2.64 -20.61 13.82
C LYS A 75 -1.13 -20.41 13.74
N ALA A 76 -0.45 -21.13 12.84
CA ALA A 76 0.98 -20.92 12.61
C ALA A 76 1.28 -19.62 11.85
N ILE A 77 0.27 -19.02 11.18
CA ILE A 77 0.38 -17.83 10.33
C ILE A 77 -0.35 -16.61 10.92
N LEU A 78 -1.43 -16.84 11.66
CA LEU A 78 -2.33 -15.83 12.21
C LEU A 78 -2.20 -15.71 13.73
N VAL A 79 -2.45 -14.52 14.26
CA VAL A 79 -2.57 -14.30 15.71
C VAL A 79 -3.91 -14.82 16.23
N ALA A 80 -4.02 -15.12 17.52
CA ALA A 80 -5.23 -15.72 18.09
C ALA A 80 -6.52 -14.91 17.82
N GLY A 81 -6.46 -13.57 17.91
CA GLY A 81 -7.61 -12.70 17.63
C GLY A 81 -8.03 -12.61 16.16
N ALA A 82 -7.29 -13.24 15.23
CA ALA A 82 -7.66 -13.26 13.81
C ALA A 82 -8.85 -14.17 13.51
N PHE A 83 -9.10 -15.19 14.34
CA PHE A 83 -10.19 -16.14 14.12
C PHE A 83 -11.58 -15.53 14.36
N ASP A 84 -11.65 -14.41 15.06
CA ASP A 84 -12.87 -13.62 15.24
C ASP A 84 -13.08 -12.59 14.13
N SER A 85 -12.12 -12.47 13.20
CA SER A 85 -12.23 -11.52 12.09
C SER A 85 -13.20 -12.03 11.03
N LYS A 86 -13.96 -11.10 10.45
CA LYS A 86 -14.89 -11.41 9.36
C LYS A 86 -14.22 -12.13 8.18
N ILE A 87 -12.97 -11.75 7.85
CA ILE A 87 -12.22 -12.36 6.75
C ILE A 87 -11.95 -13.86 6.98
N ILE A 88 -11.67 -14.26 8.22
CA ILE A 88 -11.43 -15.67 8.58
C ILE A 88 -12.74 -16.43 8.76
N LEU A 89 -13.78 -15.80 9.29
CA LEU A 89 -15.11 -16.41 9.36
C LEU A 89 -15.66 -16.70 7.96
N ASP A 90 -15.53 -15.76 7.03
CA ASP A 90 -15.94 -15.91 5.62
C ASP A 90 -15.10 -17.02 4.92
N LEU A 91 -13.80 -17.12 5.25
CA LEU A 91 -12.93 -18.20 4.75
C LEU A 91 -13.40 -19.57 5.24
N ILE A 92 -13.64 -19.72 6.55
CA ILE A 92 -14.06 -20.99 7.14
C ILE A 92 -15.42 -21.41 6.54
N ALA A 93 -16.38 -20.49 6.46
CA ALA A 93 -17.68 -20.76 5.84
C ALA A 93 -17.55 -21.17 4.37
N SER A 94 -16.65 -20.52 3.61
CA SER A 94 -16.40 -20.88 2.20
C SER A 94 -15.77 -22.27 2.08
N ILE A 95 -14.90 -22.66 3.02
CA ILE A 95 -14.28 -24.00 3.03
C ILE A 95 -15.31 -25.07 3.43
N ASP A 96 -16.15 -24.81 4.44
CA ASP A 96 -17.20 -25.75 4.87
C ASP A 96 -18.21 -26.07 3.75
N GLN A 97 -18.51 -25.10 2.88
CA GLN A 97 -19.34 -25.31 1.68
C GLN A 97 -18.71 -26.24 0.64
N LEU A 98 -17.38 -26.44 0.70
CA LEU A 98 -16.66 -27.35 -0.19
C LEU A 98 -16.64 -28.80 0.33
N ASN A 99 -17.28 -29.10 1.47
CA ASN A 99 -17.33 -30.45 2.02
C ASN A 99 -18.09 -31.41 1.07
N PRO A 100 -17.43 -32.44 0.52
CA PRO A 100 -18.09 -33.42 -0.35
C PRO A 100 -19.14 -34.28 0.38
N GLU A 101 -19.08 -34.43 1.71
CA GLU A 101 -20.11 -35.13 2.49
C GLU A 101 -21.43 -34.36 2.53
N ASN A 102 -21.39 -33.02 2.49
CA ASN A 102 -22.57 -32.18 2.35
C ASN A 102 -23.19 -32.28 0.95
N GLN A 103 -22.43 -32.74 -0.05
CA GLN A 103 -22.89 -32.94 -1.42
C GLN A 103 -23.49 -34.34 -1.66
N GLN A 104 -23.23 -35.33 -0.80
CA GLN A 104 -23.72 -36.71 -0.99
C GLN A 104 -25.22 -36.92 -0.72
N LEU A 105 -25.93 -35.94 -0.14
CA LEU A 105 -27.39 -35.95 -0.15
C LEU A 105 -27.98 -35.61 -1.53
N ASN A 106 -27.18 -35.14 -2.49
CA ASN A 106 -27.60 -34.88 -3.85
C ASN A 106 -26.69 -35.57 -4.87
N THR A 107 -27.19 -36.71 -5.36
CA THR A 107 -26.93 -37.32 -6.67
C THR A 107 -25.63 -38.14 -6.85
N SER A 108 -25.81 -39.44 -6.65
CA SER A 108 -25.20 -40.51 -7.45
C SER A 108 -25.44 -40.24 -8.95
N HIS A 109 -24.38 -40.05 -9.73
CA HIS A 109 -24.14 -40.68 -11.04
C HIS A 109 -22.85 -40.10 -11.64
N SER A 110 -21.89 -40.98 -11.92
CA SER A 110 -20.76 -40.78 -12.82
C SER A 110 -20.56 -42.12 -13.56
N PRO A 111 -19.73 -42.25 -14.62
CA PRO A 111 -18.87 -41.25 -15.29
C PRO A 111 -18.95 -41.30 -16.84
N LEU A 112 -18.48 -40.26 -17.56
CA LEU A 112 -17.61 -40.39 -18.76
C LEU A 112 -17.18 -39.02 -19.33
N ARG A 113 -15.88 -38.88 -19.60
CA ARG A 113 -15.14 -37.80 -20.28
C ARG A 113 -15.07 -36.43 -19.56
N GLN A 114 -13.91 -36.20 -18.96
CA GLN A 114 -13.45 -34.93 -18.41
C GLN A 114 -13.53 -33.83 -19.48
N SER A 115 -14.49 -32.94 -19.31
CA SER A 115 -14.49 -31.64 -19.95
C SER A 115 -14.29 -30.62 -18.84
N SER A 116 -13.23 -29.84 -18.95
CA SER A 116 -12.87 -28.87 -17.91
C SER A 116 -13.97 -27.83 -17.78
N ALA A 117 -14.54 -27.69 -16.58
CA ALA A 117 -15.42 -26.57 -16.25
C ALA A 117 -14.77 -25.24 -16.65
N MET A 118 -15.57 -24.35 -17.24
CA MET A 118 -15.08 -23.11 -17.85
C MET A 118 -15.86 -21.88 -17.39
N ALA A 119 -15.18 -20.73 -17.43
CA ALA A 119 -15.80 -19.43 -17.28
C ALA A 119 -15.96 -18.74 -18.65
N VAL A 120 -17.06 -18.00 -18.79
CA VAL A 120 -17.40 -17.19 -19.97
C VAL A 120 -17.52 -15.72 -19.56
N LEU A 121 -17.03 -14.80 -20.40
CA LEU A 121 -17.22 -13.37 -20.22
C LEU A 121 -18.09 -12.82 -21.35
N LEU A 122 -19.20 -12.20 -20.98
CA LEU A 122 -20.11 -11.50 -21.88
C LEU A 122 -19.92 -10.00 -21.67
N LEU A 123 -19.53 -9.28 -22.72
CA LEU A 123 -19.23 -7.84 -22.68
C LEU A 123 -20.25 -7.05 -23.49
N ASP A 124 -20.97 -6.16 -22.82
CA ASP A 124 -21.65 -5.04 -23.46
C ASP A 124 -20.62 -3.97 -23.83
N ALA A 125 -20.05 -4.12 -25.03
CA ALA A 125 -19.00 -3.22 -25.53
C ALA A 125 -19.57 -1.85 -25.96
N GLU A 126 -20.90 -1.67 -25.94
CA GLU A 126 -21.49 -0.38 -26.23
C GLU A 126 -21.40 0.59 -25.06
N ASN A 127 -21.65 0.05 -23.86
CA ASN A 127 -21.78 0.82 -22.63
C ASN A 127 -20.62 0.61 -21.65
N LEU A 128 -19.80 -0.43 -21.83
CA LEU A 128 -18.73 -0.78 -20.92
C LEU A 128 -17.42 -1.06 -21.68
N GLN A 129 -16.34 -0.38 -21.29
CA GLN A 129 -15.01 -0.61 -21.85
C GLN A 129 -14.12 -1.35 -20.86
N LEU A 130 -13.74 -2.58 -21.21
CA LEU A 130 -12.76 -3.36 -20.46
C LEU A 130 -11.39 -3.21 -21.11
N ASN A 131 -10.40 -2.81 -20.30
CA ASN A 131 -8.99 -2.82 -20.71
C ASN A 131 -8.30 -4.13 -20.28
N SER A 132 -7.11 -4.37 -20.81
CA SER A 132 -6.32 -5.59 -20.53
C SER A 132 -5.99 -5.80 -19.05
N HIS A 133 -5.89 -4.73 -18.25
CA HIS A 133 -5.62 -4.83 -16.81
C HIS A 133 -6.86 -5.32 -16.05
N THR A 134 -8.02 -4.75 -16.38
CA THR A 134 -9.32 -5.15 -15.85
C THR A 134 -9.62 -6.62 -16.18
N GLU A 135 -9.32 -7.08 -17.39
CA GLU A 135 -9.48 -8.50 -17.75
C GLU A 135 -8.58 -9.44 -16.94
N LYS A 136 -7.33 -9.06 -16.73
CA LYS A 136 -6.42 -9.83 -15.87
C LYS A 136 -7.00 -9.91 -14.45
N PHE A 137 -7.56 -8.81 -13.96
CA PHE A 137 -8.23 -8.81 -12.66
C PHE A 137 -9.47 -9.71 -12.62
N LEU A 138 -10.34 -9.67 -13.63
CA LEU A 138 -11.48 -10.59 -13.75
C LEU A 138 -11.00 -12.05 -13.77
N THR A 139 -9.94 -12.34 -14.51
CA THR A 139 -9.31 -13.67 -14.56
C THR A 139 -8.80 -14.12 -13.19
N THR A 140 -8.24 -13.21 -12.37
CA THR A 140 -7.85 -13.52 -10.98
C THR A 140 -9.02 -13.73 -10.03
N THR A 141 -10.20 -13.22 -10.39
CA THR A 141 -11.44 -13.39 -9.63
C THR A 141 -12.17 -14.68 -10.03
N CYS A 142 -11.91 -15.22 -11.23
CA CYS A 142 -12.55 -16.43 -11.73
C CYS A 142 -12.23 -17.66 -10.86
N THR A 143 -13.26 -18.47 -10.62
CA THR A 143 -13.11 -19.80 -10.01
C THR A 143 -12.68 -20.84 -11.06
N TYR A 144 -13.13 -20.67 -12.30
CA TYR A 144 -12.83 -21.52 -13.44
C TYR A 144 -11.99 -20.77 -14.47
N PRO A 145 -11.20 -21.45 -15.32
CA PRO A 145 -10.44 -20.78 -16.36
C PRO A 145 -11.38 -20.01 -17.31
N LEU A 146 -11.13 -18.71 -17.47
CA LEU A 146 -11.82 -17.88 -18.45
C LEU A 146 -11.38 -18.28 -19.86
N GLN A 147 -12.23 -19.03 -20.57
CA GLN A 147 -11.89 -19.61 -21.88
C GLN A 147 -12.60 -18.92 -23.04
N VAL A 148 -13.78 -18.36 -22.81
CA VAL A 148 -14.60 -17.73 -23.87
C VAL A 148 -14.90 -16.30 -23.48
N LYS A 149 -14.70 -15.39 -24.43
CA LYS A 149 -15.01 -13.97 -24.30
C LYS A 149 -15.86 -13.57 -25.49
N ILE A 150 -17.02 -12.97 -25.23
CA ILE A 150 -17.96 -12.56 -26.27
C ILE A 150 -18.28 -11.09 -26.04
N ALA A 151 -18.13 -10.28 -27.08
CA ALA A 151 -18.49 -8.87 -27.02
C ALA A 151 -19.68 -8.58 -27.94
N PHE A 152 -20.58 -7.71 -27.49
CA PHE A 152 -21.78 -7.28 -28.20
C PHE A 152 -21.70 -5.79 -28.45
N ALA A 153 -21.72 -5.38 -29.73
CA ALA A 153 -21.83 -3.96 -30.09
C ALA A 153 -22.24 -3.79 -31.55
N ASN A 154 -22.69 -2.58 -31.89
CA ASN A 154 -22.73 -2.14 -33.27
C ASN A 154 -21.31 -1.74 -33.72
N TRP A 155 -20.56 -2.72 -34.22
CA TRP A 155 -19.16 -2.55 -34.65
C TRP A 155 -18.96 -1.47 -35.71
N SER A 156 -19.95 -1.22 -36.57
CA SER A 156 -19.90 -0.15 -37.59
C SER A 156 -19.67 1.24 -36.98
N ASN A 157 -20.01 1.43 -35.70
CA ASN A 157 -19.90 2.70 -34.98
C ASN A 157 -18.81 2.71 -33.88
N ARG A 158 -17.95 1.68 -33.80
CA ARG A 158 -16.98 1.51 -32.69
C ARG A 158 -15.51 1.69 -33.08
N GLY A 159 -15.24 2.20 -34.28
CA GLY A 159 -13.89 2.59 -34.70
C GLY A 159 -12.93 1.40 -34.73
N LYS A 160 -11.83 1.46 -33.97
CA LYS A 160 -10.81 0.39 -33.89
C LYS A 160 -11.01 -0.58 -32.73
N LEU A 161 -12.10 -0.44 -31.96
CA LEU A 161 -12.34 -1.24 -30.76
C LEU A 161 -12.59 -2.72 -31.09
N ASP A 162 -13.18 -2.99 -32.25
CA ASP A 162 -13.37 -4.34 -32.79
C ASP A 162 -12.02 -5.06 -33.00
N ILE A 163 -11.06 -4.40 -33.64
CA ILE A 163 -9.70 -4.92 -33.85
C ILE A 163 -9.05 -5.23 -32.49
N GLU A 164 -9.11 -4.28 -31.55
CA GLU A 164 -8.51 -4.44 -30.22
C GLU A 164 -9.13 -5.60 -29.43
N LEU A 165 -10.45 -5.77 -29.47
CA LEU A 165 -11.12 -6.88 -28.79
C LEU A 165 -10.85 -8.22 -29.48
N HIS A 166 -10.82 -8.25 -30.82
CA HIS A 166 -10.49 -9.46 -31.57
C HIS A 166 -9.06 -9.93 -31.29
N GLU A 167 -8.07 -9.02 -31.25
CA GLU A 167 -6.69 -9.34 -30.87
C GLU A 167 -6.58 -9.88 -29.44
N ARG A 168 -7.49 -9.48 -28.54
CA ARG A 168 -7.61 -10.00 -27.17
C ARG A 168 -8.41 -11.31 -27.04
N GLY A 169 -8.82 -11.88 -28.17
CA GLY A 169 -9.52 -13.17 -28.25
C GLY A 169 -11.01 -13.11 -27.97
N TYR A 170 -11.68 -11.99 -28.27
CA TYR A 170 -13.14 -11.89 -28.19
C TYR A 170 -13.81 -12.36 -29.47
N ASP A 171 -14.86 -13.15 -29.31
CA ASP A 171 -15.87 -13.35 -30.34
C ASP A 171 -16.76 -12.12 -30.44
N LEU A 172 -16.76 -11.48 -31.60
CA LEU A 172 -17.48 -10.23 -31.82
C LEU A 172 -18.87 -10.50 -32.40
N ILE A 173 -19.91 -10.25 -31.62
CA ILE A 173 -21.30 -10.36 -32.06
C ILE A 173 -21.80 -8.99 -32.49
N HIS A 174 -21.98 -8.82 -33.80
CA HIS A 174 -22.57 -7.62 -34.36
C HIS A 174 -24.06 -7.51 -33.98
N VAL A 175 -24.45 -6.30 -33.59
CA VAL A 175 -25.85 -5.91 -33.41
C VAL A 175 -26.21 -4.72 -34.32
N PRO A 176 -27.42 -4.72 -34.91
CA PRO A 176 -27.88 -3.59 -35.72
C PRO A 176 -28.02 -2.30 -34.91
N ALA A 177 -27.94 -1.16 -35.58
CA ALA A 177 -28.25 0.13 -34.96
C ALA A 177 -29.68 0.15 -34.40
N GLY A 178 -29.80 0.60 -33.15
CA GLY A 178 -31.09 0.74 -32.48
C GLY A 178 -30.90 0.70 -30.97
N ARG A 179 -31.83 1.32 -30.24
CA ARG A 179 -31.82 1.37 -28.79
C ARG A 179 -32.02 -0.05 -28.24
N ASP A 180 -31.25 -0.42 -27.23
CA ASP A 180 -31.33 -1.69 -26.49
C ASP A 180 -31.12 -2.97 -27.36
N ASN A 181 -30.66 -2.84 -28.62
CA ASN A 181 -30.40 -3.98 -29.50
C ASN A 181 -29.22 -4.83 -29.01
N ALA A 182 -28.19 -4.18 -28.46
CA ALA A 182 -27.05 -4.85 -27.83
C ALA A 182 -27.52 -5.69 -26.64
N ASP A 183 -28.31 -5.08 -25.75
CA ASP A 183 -28.88 -5.72 -24.57
C ASP A 183 -29.76 -6.92 -24.95
N GLY A 184 -30.68 -6.75 -25.90
CA GLY A 184 -31.55 -7.82 -26.36
C GLY A 184 -30.78 -9.01 -26.93
N LYS A 185 -29.75 -8.76 -27.74
CA LYS A 185 -28.88 -9.82 -28.27
C LYS A 185 -28.05 -10.48 -27.18
N MET A 186 -27.50 -9.70 -26.24
CA MET A 186 -26.72 -10.23 -25.13
C MET A 186 -27.58 -11.13 -24.23
N ILE A 187 -28.83 -10.75 -23.96
CA ILE A 187 -29.77 -11.58 -23.20
C ILE A 187 -30.11 -12.87 -23.96
N ALA A 188 -30.42 -12.78 -25.26
CA ALA A 188 -30.79 -13.94 -26.06
C ALA A 188 -29.64 -14.95 -26.20
N VAL A 189 -28.44 -14.47 -26.53
CA VAL A 189 -27.25 -15.32 -26.65
C VAL A 189 -26.79 -15.80 -25.28
N GLY A 190 -26.76 -14.92 -24.28
CA GLY A 190 -26.34 -15.23 -22.92
C GLY A 190 -27.25 -16.27 -22.25
N SER A 191 -28.57 -16.20 -22.44
CA SER A 191 -29.49 -17.18 -21.83
C SER A 191 -29.27 -18.60 -22.38
N SER A 192 -28.86 -18.72 -23.64
CA SER A 192 -28.53 -19.99 -24.31
C SER A 192 -27.05 -20.40 -24.17
N ILE A 193 -26.28 -19.73 -23.31
CA ILE A 193 -24.83 -20.00 -23.21
C ILE A 193 -24.54 -21.42 -22.73
N HIS A 194 -25.38 -21.97 -21.86
CA HIS A 194 -25.25 -23.31 -21.33
C HIS A 194 -25.55 -24.40 -22.37
N GLU A 195 -26.33 -24.09 -23.39
CA GLU A 195 -26.59 -25.00 -24.52
C GLU A 195 -25.39 -25.04 -25.48
N ARG A 196 -24.77 -23.88 -25.74
CA ARG A 196 -23.61 -23.75 -26.62
C ARG A 196 -22.31 -24.18 -25.96
N TYR A 197 -22.19 -23.96 -24.66
CA TYR A 197 -21.03 -24.29 -23.85
C TYR A 197 -21.49 -25.16 -22.66
N PRO A 198 -21.68 -26.48 -22.86
CA PRO A 198 -22.23 -27.38 -21.84
C PRO A 198 -21.45 -27.48 -20.53
N HIS A 199 -20.23 -26.96 -20.51
CA HIS A 199 -19.31 -27.01 -19.36
C HIS A 199 -19.12 -25.66 -18.70
N VAL A 200 -19.91 -24.65 -19.08
CA VAL A 200 -19.91 -23.36 -18.41
C VAL A 200 -20.39 -23.54 -16.98
N GLN A 201 -19.58 -23.09 -16.03
CA GLN A 201 -19.90 -23.10 -14.60
C GLN A 201 -19.90 -21.69 -14.02
N GLU A 202 -19.33 -20.73 -14.75
CA GLU A 202 -19.20 -19.34 -14.30
C GLU A 202 -19.37 -18.38 -15.48
N VAL A 203 -20.13 -17.31 -15.28
CA VAL A 203 -20.35 -16.28 -16.30
C VAL A 203 -20.15 -14.89 -15.70
N PHE A 204 -19.31 -14.08 -16.33
CA PHE A 204 -19.22 -12.65 -16.09
C PHE A 204 -20.16 -11.94 -17.07
N VAL A 205 -21.16 -11.26 -16.53
CA VAL A 205 -22.06 -10.38 -17.28
C VAL A 205 -21.55 -8.95 -17.09
N CYS A 206 -20.86 -8.41 -18.09
CA CYS A 206 -20.22 -7.11 -18.03
C CYS A 206 -21.08 -6.07 -18.74
N SER A 207 -21.98 -5.42 -17.99
CA SER A 207 -22.81 -4.30 -18.44
C SER A 207 -23.20 -3.46 -17.22
N SER A 208 -23.47 -2.18 -17.42
CA SER A 208 -23.99 -1.30 -16.35
C SER A 208 -25.51 -1.17 -16.38
N ASP A 209 -26.19 -1.76 -17.37
CA ASP A 209 -27.64 -1.67 -17.49
C ASP A 209 -28.35 -2.60 -16.50
N LYS A 210 -29.42 -2.08 -15.87
CA LYS A 210 -30.27 -2.85 -14.96
C LYS A 210 -31.00 -3.99 -15.68
N VAL A 211 -31.24 -3.87 -16.99
CA VAL A 211 -31.92 -4.91 -17.77
C VAL A 211 -31.16 -6.25 -17.72
N MET A 212 -29.82 -6.21 -17.55
CA MET A 212 -29.00 -7.42 -17.40
C MET A 212 -29.28 -8.24 -16.14
N THR A 213 -30.03 -7.71 -15.17
CA THR A 213 -30.50 -8.48 -14.02
C THR A 213 -31.30 -9.72 -14.46
N ASN A 214 -32.09 -9.61 -15.53
CA ASN A 214 -32.86 -10.73 -16.06
C ASN A 214 -31.95 -11.84 -16.59
N LEU A 215 -30.91 -11.48 -17.35
CA LEU A 215 -29.92 -12.44 -17.83
C LEU A 215 -29.18 -13.12 -16.66
N CYS A 216 -28.79 -12.34 -15.65
CA CYS A 216 -28.14 -12.88 -14.46
C CYS A 216 -29.02 -13.92 -13.77
N ASN A 217 -30.30 -13.60 -13.55
CA ASN A 217 -31.26 -14.51 -12.91
C ASN A 217 -31.45 -15.80 -13.72
N THR A 218 -31.61 -15.70 -15.06
CA THR A 218 -31.76 -16.87 -15.93
C THR A 218 -30.53 -17.78 -15.86
N LEU A 219 -29.33 -17.21 -15.90
CA LEU A 219 -28.09 -17.98 -15.79
C LEU A 219 -27.96 -18.67 -14.42
N GLN A 220 -28.31 -17.97 -13.33
CA GLN A 220 -28.33 -18.56 -11.99
C GLN A 220 -29.35 -19.70 -11.86
N GLN A 221 -30.54 -19.56 -12.44
CA GLN A 221 -31.56 -20.61 -12.46
C GLN A 221 -31.07 -21.87 -13.15
N ASN A 222 -30.18 -21.72 -14.14
CA ASN A 222 -29.49 -22.83 -14.81
C ASN A 222 -28.27 -23.37 -14.04
N GLY A 223 -28.09 -22.97 -12.77
CA GLY A 223 -27.02 -23.46 -11.90
C GLY A 223 -25.64 -22.85 -12.17
N ILE A 224 -25.56 -21.78 -12.96
CA ILE A 224 -24.30 -21.11 -13.29
C ILE A 224 -23.98 -20.05 -12.23
N LEU A 225 -22.71 -19.99 -11.81
CA LEU A 225 -22.23 -18.91 -10.96
C LEU A 225 -22.12 -17.61 -11.78
N VAL A 226 -22.86 -16.57 -11.39
CA VAL A 226 -22.89 -15.31 -12.16
C VAL A 226 -22.25 -14.15 -11.40
N TYR A 227 -21.34 -13.46 -12.07
CA TYR A 227 -20.77 -12.20 -11.63
C TYR A 227 -21.28 -11.06 -12.53
N HIS A 228 -22.03 -10.14 -11.93
CA HIS A 228 -22.48 -8.94 -12.62
C HIS A 228 -21.44 -7.83 -12.45
N VAL A 229 -20.82 -7.42 -13.55
CA VAL A 229 -19.75 -6.41 -13.58
C VAL A 229 -20.31 -5.11 -14.13
N THR A 230 -20.41 -4.10 -13.26
CA THR A 230 -20.94 -2.77 -13.59
C THR A 230 -19.84 -1.71 -13.45
N GLN A 231 -19.90 -0.63 -14.21
CA GLN A 231 -19.00 0.51 -14.06
C GLN A 231 -19.73 1.70 -13.42
N GLN A 232 -19.09 2.29 -12.40
CA GLN A 232 -19.54 3.47 -11.68
C GLN A 232 -18.40 4.50 -11.68
N GLY A 233 -18.41 5.39 -12.67
CA GLY A 233 -17.35 6.37 -12.87
C GLY A 233 -16.00 5.71 -13.13
N GLU A 234 -15.02 5.97 -12.25
CA GLU A 234 -13.67 5.41 -12.32
C GLU A 234 -13.51 4.04 -11.63
N ASN A 235 -14.60 3.48 -11.09
CA ASN A 235 -14.57 2.19 -10.40
C ASN A 235 -15.47 1.18 -11.10
N MET A 236 -15.08 -0.08 -11.04
CA MET A 236 -15.83 -1.23 -11.49
C MET A 236 -16.29 -2.02 -10.28
N LYS A 237 -17.56 -2.40 -10.26
CA LYS A 237 -18.19 -3.18 -9.20
C LYS A 237 -18.52 -4.55 -9.75
N ILE A 238 -17.92 -5.59 -9.16
CA ILE A 238 -18.20 -6.98 -9.44
C ILE A 238 -19.13 -7.49 -8.35
N PHE A 239 -20.36 -7.82 -8.72
CA PHE A 239 -21.36 -8.34 -7.82
C PHE A 239 -21.52 -9.85 -8.04
N ASN A 240 -21.19 -10.65 -7.04
CA ASN A 240 -21.51 -12.07 -7.03
C ASN A 240 -22.99 -12.23 -6.70
N THR A 241 -23.75 -12.69 -7.68
CA THR A 241 -25.20 -12.82 -7.57
C THR A 241 -25.64 -13.96 -6.64
N ALA A 242 -24.79 -14.96 -6.41
CA ALA A 242 -25.08 -16.10 -5.53
C ALA A 242 -24.83 -15.78 -4.05
N THR A 243 -23.75 -15.05 -3.74
CA THR A 243 -23.36 -14.72 -2.35
C THR A 243 -23.77 -13.32 -1.92
N SER A 244 -24.30 -12.50 -2.84
CA SER A 244 -24.50 -11.05 -2.66
C SER A 244 -23.23 -10.26 -2.31
N ALA A 245 -22.05 -10.87 -2.44
CA ALA A 245 -20.78 -10.22 -2.20
C ALA A 245 -20.47 -9.22 -3.32
N THR A 246 -19.87 -8.09 -2.95
CA THR A 246 -19.45 -7.06 -3.88
C THR A 246 -17.96 -6.83 -3.77
N ILE A 247 -17.26 -6.87 -4.90
CA ILE A 247 -15.87 -6.47 -5.02
C ILE A 247 -15.82 -5.16 -5.80
N ASN A 248 -15.25 -4.11 -5.21
CA ASN A 248 -15.01 -2.85 -5.88
C ASN A 248 -13.56 -2.82 -6.38
N TYR A 249 -13.37 -2.51 -7.65
CA TYR A 249 -12.09 -2.45 -8.33
C TYR A 249 -11.91 -1.08 -8.99
N SER A 250 -10.76 -0.43 -8.84
CA SER A 250 -10.52 0.85 -9.51
C SER A 250 -9.96 0.63 -10.91
N LEU A 251 -10.48 1.36 -11.90
CA LEU A 251 -10.05 1.26 -13.29
C LEU A 251 -8.71 1.98 -13.56
N LYS A 252 -8.25 2.81 -12.62
CA LYS A 252 -6.88 3.34 -12.66
C LYS A 252 -5.91 2.28 -12.15
N PRO A 253 -4.76 2.08 -12.82
CA PRO A 253 -3.68 1.30 -12.23
C PRO A 253 -3.38 1.91 -10.85
N LEU A 254 -3.19 1.05 -9.84
CA LEU A 254 -2.69 1.49 -8.53
C LEU A 254 -1.51 2.45 -8.79
N PRO A 255 -1.51 3.68 -8.23
CA PRO A 255 -0.41 4.59 -8.44
C PRO A 255 0.87 3.87 -8.03
N GLU A 256 1.86 3.81 -8.93
CA GLU A 256 3.15 3.22 -8.58
C GLU A 256 3.68 3.92 -7.33
N ILE A 257 4.13 3.11 -6.37
CA ILE A 257 4.61 3.65 -5.11
C ILE A 257 5.87 4.45 -5.43
N PRO A 258 5.87 5.78 -5.20
CA PRO A 258 6.99 6.63 -5.57
C PRO A 258 8.23 6.20 -4.80
N THR A 259 9.42 6.42 -5.35
CA THR A 259 10.68 6.18 -4.61
C THR A 259 10.74 7.07 -3.36
N ILE A 260 11.61 6.74 -2.42
CA ILE A 260 11.81 7.54 -1.21
C ILE A 260 12.12 9.00 -1.58
N GLU A 261 13.06 9.23 -2.49
CA GLU A 261 13.44 10.58 -2.94
C GLU A 261 12.25 11.36 -3.55
N GLN A 262 11.45 10.69 -4.39
CA GLN A 262 10.25 11.27 -4.98
C GLN A 262 9.20 11.60 -3.91
N PHE A 263 9.00 10.69 -2.95
CA PHE A 263 8.10 10.92 -1.82
C PHE A 263 8.53 12.14 -1.00
N ILE A 264 9.82 12.25 -0.66
CA ILE A 264 10.38 13.39 0.09
C ILE A 264 10.16 14.69 -0.70
N MET A 265 10.43 14.71 -2.00
CA MET A 265 10.17 15.87 -2.87
C MET A 265 8.69 16.25 -2.93
N GLN A 266 7.80 15.27 -3.06
CA GLN A 266 6.35 15.48 -3.11
C GLN A 266 5.84 16.10 -1.80
N VAL A 267 6.26 15.55 -0.66
CA VAL A 267 5.88 16.09 0.66
C VAL A 267 6.44 17.50 0.86
N LYS A 268 7.70 17.76 0.49
CA LYS A 268 8.28 19.12 0.49
C LYS A 268 7.45 20.09 -0.34
N SER A 269 7.05 19.70 -1.56
CA SER A 269 6.27 20.56 -2.44
C SER A 269 4.90 20.92 -1.84
N LEU A 270 4.25 19.97 -1.17
CA LEU A 270 2.97 20.19 -0.49
C LEU A 270 3.12 21.10 0.72
N ILE A 271 4.19 20.92 1.51
CA ILE A 271 4.46 21.79 2.64
C ILE A 271 4.67 23.23 2.17
N LYS A 272 5.53 23.46 1.17
CA LYS A 272 5.77 24.81 0.63
C LYS A 272 4.50 25.46 0.07
N LEU A 273 3.68 24.68 -0.64
CA LEU A 273 2.41 25.18 -1.17
C LEU A 273 1.48 25.63 -0.04
N GLN A 274 1.37 24.82 1.00
CA GLN A 274 0.49 25.10 2.13
C GLN A 274 0.99 26.25 3.00
N GLN A 275 2.32 26.38 3.19
CA GLN A 275 2.93 27.52 3.88
C GLN A 275 2.61 28.83 3.17
N LYS A 276 2.69 28.86 1.83
CA LYS A 276 2.30 30.03 1.02
C LYS A 276 0.81 30.35 1.12
N GLN A 277 -0.06 29.33 1.15
CA GLN A 277 -1.51 29.51 1.18
C GLN A 277 -2.04 29.96 2.54
N THR A 278 -1.40 29.55 3.65
CA THR A 278 -1.90 29.79 5.00
C THR A 278 -1.07 30.78 5.81
N ALA A 279 0.05 31.26 5.25
CA ALA A 279 1.05 32.08 5.96
C ALA A 279 1.53 31.45 7.28
N ASN A 280 1.36 30.14 7.45
CA ASN A 280 1.78 29.39 8.62
C ASN A 280 2.84 28.38 8.24
N TYR A 281 3.99 28.46 8.90
CA TYR A 281 5.12 27.57 8.68
C TYR A 281 4.85 26.15 9.19
N TRP A 282 4.04 25.99 10.23
CA TRP A 282 3.72 24.70 10.84
C TRP A 282 2.44 24.10 10.28
N ILE A 283 2.56 22.92 9.65
CA ILE A 283 1.43 22.24 9.04
C ILE A 283 1.07 21.01 9.85
N ARG A 284 -0.21 20.83 10.15
CA ARG A 284 -0.73 19.61 10.79
C ARG A 284 -0.50 18.40 9.87
N LEU A 285 0.07 17.34 10.41
CA LEU A 285 0.33 16.10 9.66
C LEU A 285 -0.96 15.46 9.12
N SER A 286 -2.07 15.61 9.84
CA SER A 286 -3.40 15.16 9.41
C SER A 286 -3.86 15.86 8.12
N LEU A 287 -3.66 17.18 8.04
CA LEU A 287 -3.95 17.99 6.85
C LEU A 287 -3.03 17.62 5.69
N LEU A 288 -1.72 17.51 5.95
CA LEU A 288 -0.73 17.11 4.95
C LEU A 288 -1.06 15.73 4.37
N SER A 289 -1.44 14.77 5.23
CA SER A 289 -1.85 13.43 4.81
C SER A 289 -3.10 13.45 3.92
N LYS A 290 -4.09 14.30 4.25
CA LYS A 290 -5.29 14.48 3.45
C LYS A 290 -4.96 15.07 2.08
N GLN A 291 -4.11 16.10 2.02
CA GLN A 291 -3.71 16.72 0.77
C GLN A 291 -2.88 15.79 -0.11
N PHE A 292 -1.97 15.03 0.50
CA PHE A 292 -1.18 14.03 -0.18
C PHE A 292 -2.08 12.95 -0.81
N LYS A 293 -3.05 12.42 -0.04
CA LYS A 293 -4.06 11.48 -0.55
C LYS A 293 -4.86 12.05 -1.71
N ASN A 294 -5.35 13.27 -1.58
CA ASN A 294 -6.17 13.89 -2.63
C ASN A 294 -5.38 14.12 -3.94
N LYS A 295 -4.09 14.46 -3.83
CA LYS A 295 -3.24 14.79 -4.99
C LYS A 295 -2.66 13.56 -5.67
N TYR A 296 -2.25 12.56 -4.90
CA TYR A 296 -1.49 11.39 -5.40
C TYR A 296 -2.25 10.07 -5.31
N GLN A 297 -3.47 10.06 -4.77
CA GLN A 297 -4.31 8.88 -4.56
C GLN A 297 -3.66 7.76 -3.72
N LEU A 298 -2.53 8.06 -3.07
CA LEU A 298 -1.84 7.23 -2.09
C LEU A 298 -1.84 7.95 -0.75
N THR A 299 -1.92 7.20 0.35
CA THR A 299 -1.72 7.77 1.69
C THR A 299 -0.25 7.77 2.05
N ILE A 300 0.17 8.75 2.85
CA ILE A 300 1.53 8.80 3.42
C ILE A 300 1.84 7.49 4.15
N SER A 301 0.87 6.95 4.92
CA SER A 301 1.00 5.67 5.60
C SER A 301 1.22 4.47 4.66
N GLN A 302 0.61 4.43 3.48
CA GLN A 302 0.84 3.37 2.49
C GLN A 302 2.26 3.42 1.93
N ILE A 303 2.79 4.61 1.67
CA ILE A 303 4.16 4.79 1.18
C ILE A 303 5.17 4.41 2.27
N ILE A 304 4.91 4.81 3.51
CA ILE A 304 5.73 4.45 4.66
C ILE A 304 5.69 2.95 4.92
N ALA A 305 4.51 2.31 4.86
CA ALA A 305 4.41 0.87 5.05
C ALA A 305 5.22 0.09 3.99
N HIS A 306 5.34 0.65 2.78
CA HIS A 306 6.13 0.06 1.70
C HIS A 306 7.64 0.26 1.88
N HIS A 307 8.09 1.49 2.16
CA HIS A 307 9.53 1.81 2.21
C HIS A 307 10.16 1.69 3.61
N PHE A 308 9.37 1.86 4.66
CA PHE A 308 9.80 1.86 6.07
C PHE A 308 8.86 0.97 6.90
N PRO A 309 8.81 -0.35 6.63
CA PRO A 309 7.89 -1.26 7.31
C PRO A 309 8.09 -1.23 8.83
N GLY A 310 6.99 -1.11 9.57
CA GLY A 310 6.98 -1.06 11.04
C GLY A 310 7.19 0.32 11.64
N GLN A 311 7.52 1.34 10.84
CA GLN A 311 7.63 2.72 11.29
C GLN A 311 6.32 3.48 11.11
N LYS A 312 6.00 4.39 12.03
CA LYS A 312 4.91 5.34 11.84
C LYS A 312 5.42 6.55 11.07
N ALA A 313 4.50 7.33 10.50
CA ALA A 313 4.84 8.57 9.80
C ALA A 313 5.69 9.52 10.64
N LYS A 314 5.38 9.63 11.94
CA LYS A 314 6.20 10.39 12.90
C LYS A 314 7.67 9.94 12.88
N ASP A 315 7.92 8.65 12.94
CA ASP A 315 9.27 8.08 13.04
C ASP A 315 10.04 8.31 11.75
N VAL A 316 9.38 8.14 10.60
CA VAL A 316 9.99 8.41 9.30
C VAL A 316 10.33 9.89 9.16
N PHE A 317 9.43 10.83 9.47
CA PHE A 317 9.75 12.26 9.39
C PHE A 317 10.88 12.67 10.34
N MET A 318 10.98 12.04 11.52
CA MET A 318 12.10 12.26 12.46
C MET A 318 13.43 11.70 11.94
N ASN A 319 13.41 10.68 11.08
CA ASN A 319 14.60 10.08 10.46
C ASN A 319 15.13 10.88 9.26
N TYR A 320 14.44 11.94 8.84
CA TYR A 320 14.88 12.89 7.80
C TYR A 320 15.02 14.32 8.35
N PRO A 321 15.88 14.56 9.37
CA PRO A 321 16.00 15.86 10.03
C PRO A 321 16.61 16.95 9.13
N SER A 322 17.31 16.57 8.05
CA SER A 322 17.78 17.48 7.01
C SER A 322 16.64 18.11 6.20
N ASP A 323 15.48 17.48 6.20
CA ASP A 323 14.37 17.81 5.32
C ASP A 323 13.13 18.26 6.07
N PHE A 324 12.86 17.67 7.24
CA PHE A 324 11.66 17.94 8.03
C PHE A 324 11.98 18.24 9.49
N VAL A 325 11.19 19.14 10.06
CA VAL A 325 11.14 19.38 11.51
C VAL A 325 9.76 18.97 11.99
N VAL A 326 9.72 18.05 12.95
CA VAL A 326 8.49 17.53 13.54
C VAL A 326 8.33 18.09 14.95
N HIS A 327 7.17 18.68 15.24
CA HIS A 327 6.84 19.20 16.56
C HIS A 327 5.55 18.55 17.08
N GLN A 328 5.55 18.18 18.36
CA GLN A 328 4.39 17.67 19.08
C GLN A 328 4.36 18.33 20.46
N ILE A 329 3.22 18.92 20.83
CA ILE A 329 3.09 19.68 22.09
C ILE A 329 3.00 18.73 23.30
N ASP A 330 2.35 17.58 23.14
CA ASP A 330 2.29 16.48 24.12
C ASP A 330 2.08 15.14 23.38
N GLU A 331 2.19 14.00 24.07
CA GLU A 331 2.09 12.66 23.42
C GLU A 331 0.73 12.37 22.75
N LYS A 332 -0.34 13.08 23.12
CA LYS A 332 -1.71 12.92 22.61
C LYS A 332 -2.10 14.01 21.59
N SER A 333 -1.32 15.08 21.50
CA SER A 333 -1.55 16.25 20.65
C SER A 333 -1.20 15.98 19.19
N GLU A 334 -1.81 16.75 18.29
CA GLU A 334 -1.55 16.65 16.85
C GLU A 334 -0.06 16.92 16.53
N LEU A 335 0.45 16.19 15.54
CA LEU A 335 1.80 16.35 15.01
C LEU A 335 1.84 17.47 13.97
N TYR A 336 2.84 18.33 14.09
CA TYR A 336 3.11 19.41 13.14
C TYR A 336 4.42 19.14 12.41
N VAL A 337 4.45 19.40 11.11
CA VAL A 337 5.62 19.25 10.24
C VAL A 337 5.88 20.56 9.52
N THR A 338 7.15 20.97 9.48
CA THR A 338 7.64 22.07 8.64
C THR A 338 8.91 21.62 7.92
N LEU A 339 9.33 22.39 6.91
CA LEU A 339 10.63 22.22 6.27
C LEU A 339 11.70 23.04 6.99
N PHE A 340 12.92 22.53 6.97
CA PHE A 340 14.10 23.33 7.28
C PHE A 340 14.48 24.12 6.02
N GLU A 341 14.00 25.36 5.90
CA GLU A 341 14.44 26.25 4.82
C GLU A 341 15.64 27.07 5.31
N HIS A 342 16.79 26.93 4.65
CA HIS A 342 17.79 28.00 4.66
C HIS A 342 17.14 29.23 4.06
N HIS A 343 16.90 30.25 4.88
CA HIS A 343 16.63 31.59 4.39
C HIS A 343 17.93 32.14 3.76
N LEU A 344 18.28 31.63 2.58
CA LEU A 344 19.05 32.42 1.63
C LEU A 344 18.06 33.44 1.07
N GLU A 345 17.95 34.57 1.77
CA GLU A 345 17.45 35.76 1.12
C GLU A 345 18.32 35.98 -0.12
N LYS A 346 17.70 35.83 -1.30
CA LYS A 346 18.28 36.25 -2.55
C LYS A 346 18.43 37.77 -2.47
N SER A 347 19.57 38.25 -1.98
CA SER A 347 20.07 39.54 -2.40
C SER A 347 20.54 39.39 -3.83
N GLU A 348 19.88 40.12 -4.72
CA GLU A 348 20.39 40.37 -6.05
C GLU A 348 21.79 41.00 -5.96
N SER A 349 22.64 40.54 -6.87
CA SER A 349 23.76 41.23 -7.50
C SER A 349 25.21 40.84 -7.14
N VAL A 350 25.90 40.57 -8.25
CA VAL A 350 27.33 40.73 -8.58
C VAL A 350 28.23 39.51 -8.49
N GLU A 351 28.79 39.20 -9.67
CA GLU A 351 29.80 38.21 -10.02
C GLU A 351 31.18 38.52 -9.40
N ASN A 352 32.05 37.50 -9.48
CA ASN A 352 33.50 37.45 -9.16
C ASN A 352 33.81 37.35 -7.65
N ASP A 353 34.76 36.53 -7.18
CA ASP A 353 35.94 35.97 -7.81
C ASP A 353 36.34 34.68 -7.09
N SER A 354 37.07 33.82 -7.79
CA SER A 354 37.63 32.58 -7.23
C SER A 354 38.72 32.90 -6.21
N GLN A 355 38.68 32.30 -5.02
CA GLN A 355 39.89 32.03 -4.23
C GLN A 355 39.67 30.95 -3.16
N LEU A 356 40.57 29.97 -3.17
CA LEU A 356 40.65 28.85 -2.24
C LEU A 356 40.71 29.31 -0.77
N ALA A 357 39.90 28.66 0.07
CA ALA A 357 40.16 28.57 1.50
C ALA A 357 39.98 27.12 1.97
N THR A 358 41.11 26.54 2.32
CA THR A 358 41.39 25.30 3.06
C THR A 358 40.28 24.80 4.00
N THR A 359 39.85 23.57 3.75
CA THR A 359 39.14 22.69 4.70
C THR A 359 40.00 22.46 5.95
N PRO A 360 39.52 22.77 7.17
CA PRO A 360 40.23 22.39 8.39
C PRO A 360 40.14 20.87 8.59
N GLN A 361 41.32 20.28 8.56
CA GLN A 361 41.67 18.89 8.85
C GLN A 361 40.95 18.37 10.12
N LEU A 362 40.32 17.18 10.01
CA LEU A 362 39.71 16.45 11.12
C LEU A 362 40.71 16.30 12.27
N SER A 363 40.55 17.11 13.32
CA SER A 363 41.14 16.83 14.62
C SER A 363 40.23 15.84 15.33
N SER A 364 40.75 14.64 15.64
CA SER A 364 40.02 13.62 16.42
C SER A 364 39.68 14.17 17.81
N ILE A 365 38.40 14.25 18.14
CA ILE A 365 37.90 14.73 19.44
C ILE A 365 38.02 13.56 20.44
N ASN A 366 39.09 13.53 21.23
CA ASN A 366 39.39 12.38 22.11
C ASN A 366 39.22 12.69 23.60
N SER A 367 38.93 13.93 23.97
CA SER A 367 38.72 14.34 25.37
C SER A 367 37.61 15.38 25.53
N ALA A 368 37.13 15.54 26.77
CA ALA A 368 36.18 16.59 27.12
C ALA A 368 36.72 18.00 26.84
N ALA A 369 38.03 18.22 27.00
CA ALA A 369 38.69 19.48 26.71
C ALA A 369 38.76 19.76 25.20
N ASP A 370 38.96 18.72 24.38
CA ASP A 370 38.92 18.84 22.92
C ASP A 370 37.51 19.19 22.44
N LEU A 371 36.48 18.54 23.01
CA LEU A 371 35.09 18.84 22.70
C LEU A 371 34.71 20.28 23.11
N GLU A 372 35.18 20.73 24.28
CA GLU A 372 35.01 22.13 24.71
C GLU A 372 35.69 23.11 23.74
N LYS A 373 36.92 22.83 23.29
CA LYS A 373 37.66 23.66 22.33
C LYS A 373 36.98 23.73 20.96
N VAL A 374 36.45 22.61 20.47
CA VAL A 374 35.72 22.56 19.19
C VAL A 374 34.44 23.39 19.27
N ILE A 375 33.66 23.24 20.35
CA ILE A 375 32.44 24.03 20.53
C ILE A 375 32.77 25.52 20.69
N ARG A 376 33.89 25.85 21.34
CA ARG A 376 34.39 27.23 21.44
C ARG A 376 34.69 27.81 20.06
N ASN A 377 35.36 27.06 19.18
CA ASN A 377 35.67 27.52 17.82
C ASN A 377 34.38 27.74 17.00
N ILE A 378 33.44 26.80 17.07
CA ILE A 378 32.12 26.92 16.42
C ILE A 378 31.36 28.16 16.93
N LEU A 379 31.46 28.46 18.23
CA LEU A 379 30.85 29.63 18.84
C LEU A 379 31.52 30.93 18.37
N LEU A 380 32.86 30.96 18.24
CA LEU A 380 33.59 32.10 17.69
C LEU A 380 33.21 32.36 16.23
N GLU A 381 33.13 31.32 15.41
CA GLU A 381 32.70 31.40 14.01
C GLU A 381 31.23 31.82 13.86
N ALA A 382 30.37 31.48 14.84
CA ALA A 382 28.97 31.91 14.86
C ALA A 382 28.82 33.39 15.26
N ASN A 383 29.70 33.91 16.12
CA ASN A 383 29.66 35.30 16.58
C ASN A 383 30.43 36.26 15.66
N SER A 384 31.28 35.78 14.75
CA SER A 384 31.95 36.64 13.75
C SER A 384 31.01 37.13 12.65
N THR A 385 29.89 36.45 12.43
CA THR A 385 28.90 36.77 11.39
C THR A 385 27.75 37.64 11.88
N ASP A 386 27.45 37.59 13.18
CA ASP A 386 26.35 38.33 13.79
C ASP A 386 26.84 38.86 15.13
N ASN A 387 26.69 40.16 15.37
CA ASN A 387 27.17 40.89 16.56
C ASN A 387 26.46 40.47 17.88
N HIS A 388 25.92 39.25 17.93
CA HIS A 388 25.24 38.64 19.07
C HIS A 388 26.25 37.99 20.02
N LYS A 389 26.11 38.30 21.31
CA LYS A 389 27.00 37.78 22.37
C LYS A 389 26.69 36.33 22.78
N SER A 390 25.59 35.76 22.29
CA SER A 390 25.08 34.44 22.64
C SER A 390 24.45 33.75 21.42
N VAL A 391 24.57 32.42 21.37
CA VAL A 391 24.11 31.58 20.25
C VAL A 391 23.21 30.48 20.79
N ASP A 392 22.09 30.20 20.12
CA ASP A 392 21.20 29.10 20.48
C ASP A 392 21.96 27.76 20.48
N ILE A 393 21.77 26.95 21.52
CA ILE A 393 22.42 25.64 21.66
C ILE A 393 22.15 24.71 20.47
N SER A 394 21.02 24.89 19.79
CA SER A 394 20.61 24.14 18.61
C SER A 394 21.49 24.50 17.40
N ILE A 395 21.91 25.76 17.29
CA ILE A 395 22.84 26.22 16.23
C ILE A 395 24.21 25.58 16.42
N LEU A 396 24.69 25.50 17.68
CA LEU A 396 25.95 24.80 17.99
C LEU A 396 25.87 23.31 17.65
N GLY A 397 24.76 22.65 17.99
CA GLY A 397 24.51 21.26 17.60
C GLY A 397 24.56 21.03 16.09
N SER A 398 23.92 21.93 15.33
CA SER A 398 23.89 21.87 13.87
C SER A 398 25.26 22.12 13.24
N LYS A 399 25.99 23.16 13.65
CA LYS A 399 27.33 23.45 13.12
C LYS A 399 28.33 22.34 13.44
N PHE A 400 28.25 21.76 14.64
CA PHE A 400 29.10 20.63 15.01
C PHE A 400 28.81 19.40 14.14
N TYR A 401 27.53 19.10 13.89
CA TYR A 401 27.15 18.00 13.01
C TYR A 401 27.62 18.23 11.56
N GLN A 402 27.59 19.47 11.07
CA GLN A 402 28.12 19.82 9.75
C GLN A 402 29.62 19.57 9.64
N GLN A 403 30.38 19.91 10.67
CA GLN A 403 31.85 19.82 10.65
C GLN A 403 32.37 18.40 10.97
N TYR A 404 31.63 17.61 11.76
CA TYR A 404 32.11 16.32 12.27
C TYR A 404 31.21 15.13 11.93
N HIS A 405 30.11 15.35 11.20
CA HIS A 405 29.13 14.33 10.78
C HIS A 405 28.59 13.45 11.91
N LYS A 406 28.57 14.00 13.12
CA LYS A 406 28.20 13.31 14.34
C LYS A 406 27.61 14.30 15.32
N SER A 407 26.59 13.89 16.08
CA SER A 407 25.98 14.80 17.05
C SER A 407 26.87 15.00 18.28
N ILE A 408 26.78 16.18 18.91
CA ILE A 408 27.50 16.46 20.17
C ILE A 408 27.08 15.45 21.25
N THR A 409 25.81 15.04 21.28
CA THR A 409 25.31 14.05 22.24
C THR A 409 25.93 12.66 22.03
N GLU A 410 26.17 12.24 20.79
CA GLU A 410 26.91 11.00 20.49
C GLU A 410 28.37 11.13 20.88
N GLN A 411 29.00 12.29 20.63
CA GLN A 411 30.38 12.54 21.06
C GLN A 411 30.53 12.53 22.59
N ILE A 412 29.58 13.11 23.33
CA ILE A 412 29.54 13.09 24.81
C ILE A 412 29.45 11.64 25.34
N LYS A 413 28.63 10.80 24.69
CA LYS A 413 28.47 9.38 25.06
C LYS A 413 29.75 8.58 24.81
N GLU A 414 30.40 8.78 23.66
CA GLU A 414 31.64 8.09 23.32
C GLU A 414 32.82 8.51 24.21
N LEU A 415 32.83 9.76 24.68
CA LEU A 415 33.82 10.26 25.63
C LEU A 415 33.50 9.86 27.09
N HIS A 416 32.44 9.07 27.33
CA HIS A 416 31.94 8.70 28.65
C HIS A 416 31.69 9.90 29.59
N ILE A 417 31.31 11.05 29.03
CA ILE A 417 31.00 12.25 29.78
C ILE A 417 29.56 12.14 30.27
N GLY A 418 29.37 12.06 31.60
CA GLY A 418 28.04 11.91 32.20
C GLY A 418 27.18 13.17 32.08
N GLY A 419 26.05 13.09 31.37
CA GLY A 419 25.04 14.15 31.34
C GLY A 419 24.45 14.43 29.96
N SER A 420 23.52 15.39 29.90
CA SER A 420 22.99 15.92 28.63
C SER A 420 23.91 17.01 28.09
N PHE A 421 23.73 17.40 26.82
CA PHE A 421 24.50 18.48 26.20
C PHE A 421 24.50 19.78 27.04
N VAL A 422 23.34 20.16 27.60
CA VAL A 422 23.22 21.29 28.53
C VAL A 422 24.07 21.12 29.79
N LYS A 423 24.11 19.92 30.39
CA LYS A 423 24.94 19.63 31.57
C LYS A 423 26.43 19.72 31.23
N PHE A 424 26.82 19.24 30.04
CA PHE A 424 28.18 19.35 29.56
C PHE A 424 28.63 20.80 29.41
N ILE A 425 27.84 21.66 28.75
CA ILE A 425 28.16 23.08 28.62
C ILE A 425 28.28 23.77 29.99
N ARG A 426 27.45 23.39 30.98
CA ARG A 426 27.57 23.92 32.35
C ARG A 426 28.86 23.49 33.06
N SER A 427 29.40 22.32 32.71
CA SER A 427 30.67 21.82 33.25
C SER A 427 31.91 22.43 32.58
N CYS A 428 31.75 23.04 31.40
CA CYS A 428 32.83 23.72 30.69
C CYS A 428 33.30 25.00 31.43
N LYS A 429 34.61 25.23 31.41
CA LYS A 429 35.23 26.39 32.07
C LYS A 429 35.11 27.66 31.24
N SER A 430 35.15 27.53 29.92
CA SER A 430 35.13 28.65 28.96
C SER A 430 33.73 29.06 28.50
N LEU A 431 32.71 28.23 28.74
CA LEU A 431 31.35 28.42 28.25
C LEU A 431 30.36 28.68 29.39
N GLN A 432 29.35 29.50 29.12
CA GLN A 432 28.17 29.67 29.97
C GLN A 432 26.90 29.44 29.15
N ILE A 433 25.85 28.98 29.82
CA ILE A 433 24.55 28.74 29.21
C ILE A 433 23.45 29.40 30.03
N GLN A 434 22.56 30.12 29.37
CA GLN A 434 21.41 30.77 29.97
C GLN A 434 20.13 30.31 29.28
N GLN A 435 19.04 30.23 30.02
CA GLN A 435 17.72 30.01 29.45
C GLN A 435 17.06 31.37 29.18
N VAL A 436 16.75 31.65 27.91
CA VAL A 436 16.05 32.85 27.48
C VAL A 436 14.70 32.41 26.90
N GLY A 437 13.63 32.59 27.69
CA GLY A 437 12.31 32.05 27.39
C GLY A 437 12.31 30.51 27.33
N ASN A 438 11.91 29.95 26.18
CA ASN A 438 11.88 28.50 25.93
C ASN A 438 13.15 27.97 25.24
N ARG A 439 14.21 28.79 25.08
CA ARG A 439 15.44 28.42 24.37
C ARG A 439 16.65 28.49 25.30
N TRP A 440 17.67 27.69 24.99
CA TRP A 440 18.95 27.71 25.68
C TRP A 440 19.97 28.40 24.80
N GLU A 441 20.62 29.44 25.33
CA GLU A 441 21.66 30.19 24.65
C GLU A 441 23.01 30.00 25.33
N VAL A 442 24.05 29.82 24.52
CA VAL A 442 25.44 29.59 24.96
C VAL A 442 26.28 30.82 24.60
N SER A 443 27.12 31.26 25.54
CA SER A 443 28.08 32.35 25.33
C SER A 443 29.41 32.05 26.01
N MET A 444 30.44 32.85 25.73
CA MET A 444 31.73 32.76 26.42
C MET A 444 31.63 33.33 27.83
N LYS A 445 32.25 32.68 28.83
CA LYS A 445 32.40 33.26 30.17
C LYS A 445 33.39 34.42 30.11
N SER A 446 33.01 35.56 30.69
CA SER A 446 33.78 36.82 30.65
C SER A 446 35.06 36.85 31.50
N SER A 447 35.65 35.70 31.82
CA SER A 447 36.85 35.59 32.67
C SER A 447 38.13 35.19 31.94
N GLU A 448 38.12 35.14 30.61
CA GLU A 448 39.33 35.00 29.75
C GLU A 448 39.15 35.78 28.43
N LEU A 449 38.94 37.09 28.55
CA LEU A 449 39.16 38.05 27.46
C LEU A 449 40.50 38.75 27.67
#